data_AF-A0A537QXP4-F1
#
_entry.id   AF-A0A537QXP4-F1
#
_cell.length_a   1.000
_cell.length_b   1.000
_cell.length_c   1.000
_cell.angle_alpha   90.00
_cell.angle_beta   90.00
_cell.angle_gamma   90.00
#
_symmetry.space_group_name_H-M   'P 1'
#
loop_
_entity.id
_entity.type
_entity.pdbx_description
1 polymer ?
#
loop_
_entity_poly.entity_id
_entity_poly.type
_entity_poly.pdbx_seq_one_letter_code
_entity_poly.pdbx_strand_id
1 'polypeptide(L)'
;MNTLNKISDSARYARCIQTSKRVRWDLDEDVIRGRRFDAGHKFLPDGLSLADAFTTLSADEKRFVSQIQGRTYANVFGLVERFITAKVLELSQDHC
;
A
#
# COMPACT_ATOMS: atom_id res chain seq x y z
N MET A 1 -17.59 -28.24 40.15
CA MET A 1 -17.75 -26.79 39.85
C MET A 1 -16.76 -26.44 38.74
N ASN A 2 -17.23 -26.30 37.49
CA ASN A 2 -16.37 -25.98 36.35
C ASN A 2 -16.06 -24.48 36.33
N THR A 3 -14.85 -24.11 36.75
CA THR A 3 -14.29 -22.78 36.54
C THR A 3 -13.92 -22.63 35.07
N LEU A 4 -14.85 -22.13 34.25
CA LEU A 4 -14.54 -21.65 32.91
C LEU A 4 -13.59 -20.45 33.04
N ASN A 5 -12.31 -20.71 32.79
CA ASN A 5 -11.25 -19.71 32.75
C ASN A 5 -11.58 -18.72 31.61
N LYS A 6 -12.26 -17.61 31.95
CA LYS A 6 -12.72 -16.62 30.99
C LYS A 6 -11.48 -15.87 30.48
N ILE A 7 -11.01 -16.25 29.29
CA ILE A 7 -9.91 -15.55 28.60
C ILE A 7 -10.30 -14.06 28.52
N SER A 8 -9.46 -13.18 29.07
CA SER A 8 -9.71 -11.74 29.01
C SER A 8 -9.76 -11.24 27.57
N ASP A 9 -10.51 -10.18 27.31
CA ASP A 9 -10.60 -9.62 25.95
C ASP A 9 -9.23 -9.18 25.43
N SER A 10 -8.36 -8.67 26.31
CA SER A 10 -6.96 -8.37 25.96
C SER A 10 -6.20 -9.61 25.47
N ALA A 11 -6.39 -10.77 26.12
CA ALA A 11 -5.73 -12.01 25.72
C ALA A 11 -6.31 -12.59 24.41
N ARG A 12 -7.62 -12.41 24.17
CA ARG A 12 -8.25 -12.76 22.89
C ARG A 12 -7.74 -11.86 21.75
N TYR A 13 -7.70 -10.55 21.98
CA TYR A 13 -7.19 -9.59 21.01
C TYR A 13 -5.71 -9.83 20.69
N ALA A 14 -4.87 -10.04 21.71
CA ALA A 14 -3.46 -10.37 21.53
C ALA A 14 -3.26 -11.63 20.66
N ARG A 15 -4.07 -12.67 20.87
CA ARG A 15 -4.04 -13.89 20.05
C ARG A 15 -4.44 -13.59 18.59
N CYS A 16 -5.45 -12.77 18.36
CA CYS A 16 -5.86 -12.35 17.02
C CYS A 16 -4.72 -11.62 16.28
N ILE A 17 -4.09 -10.65 16.95
CA ILE A 17 -2.94 -9.93 16.40
C ILE A 17 -1.76 -10.88 16.13
N GLN A 18 -1.47 -11.81 17.03
CA GLN A 18 -0.41 -12.80 16.84
C GLN A 18 -0.64 -13.65 15.60
N THR A 19 -1.87 -14.14 15.40
CA THR A 19 -2.23 -14.93 14.22
C THR A 19 -2.12 -14.11 12.94
N SER A 20 -2.62 -12.87 12.94
CA SER A 20 -2.49 -11.96 11.79
C SER A 20 -1.03 -11.68 11.45
N LYS A 21 -0.17 -11.46 12.45
CA LYS A 21 1.27 -11.22 12.25
C LYS A 21 2.03 -12.42 11.66
N ARG A 22 1.55 -13.65 11.81
CA ARG A 22 2.22 -14.86 11.25
C ARG A 22 2.05 -15.00 9.74
N VAL A 23 0.99 -14.42 9.18
CA VAL A 23 0.66 -14.50 7.75
C VAL A 23 0.85 -13.18 7.02
N ARG A 24 1.16 -12.09 7.74
CA ARG A 24 1.44 -10.79 7.12
C ARG A 24 2.77 -10.84 6.36
N TRP A 25 2.88 -10.01 5.34
CA TRP A 25 4.18 -9.63 4.79
C TRP A 25 4.78 -8.51 5.63
N ASP A 26 6.03 -8.68 6.01
CA ASP A 26 6.82 -7.63 6.63
C ASP A 26 7.33 -6.65 5.58
N LEU A 27 7.15 -5.35 5.84
CA LEU A 27 7.49 -4.33 4.86
C LEU A 27 8.99 -4.32 4.57
N ASP A 28 9.84 -4.49 5.58
CA ASP A 28 11.28 -4.41 5.40
C ASP A 28 11.85 -5.74 4.91
N GLU A 29 11.42 -6.86 5.48
CA GLU A 29 11.98 -8.18 5.19
C GLU A 29 11.39 -8.84 3.92
N ASP A 30 10.09 -8.66 3.66
CA ASP A 30 9.42 -9.33 2.54
C ASP A 30 9.23 -8.39 1.34
N VAL A 31 8.92 -7.11 1.58
CA VAL A 31 8.53 -6.18 0.52
C VAL A 31 9.68 -5.29 0.05
N ILE A 32 10.36 -4.55 0.92
CA ILE A 32 11.39 -3.57 0.53
C ILE A 32 12.75 -4.25 0.38
N ARG A 33 13.08 -5.18 1.28
CA ARG A 33 14.29 -6.03 1.22
C ARG A 33 15.58 -5.21 1.17
N GLY A 34 15.66 -4.17 2.00
CA GLY A 34 16.80 -3.25 2.04
C GLY A 34 16.99 -2.37 0.80
N ARG A 35 16.07 -2.41 -0.19
CA ARG A 35 16.12 -1.53 -1.35
C ARG A 35 16.00 -0.08 -0.91
N ARG A 36 16.84 0.76 -1.48
CA ARG A 36 16.81 2.20 -1.26
C ARG A 36 16.07 2.90 -2.38
N PHE A 37 15.50 4.03 -2.03
CA PHE A 37 14.92 4.91 -3.01
C PHE A 37 16.03 5.53 -3.87
N ASP A 38 15.92 5.37 -5.18
CA ASP A 38 16.91 5.87 -6.14
C ASP A 38 16.26 6.93 -7.04
N ALA A 39 16.66 8.18 -6.83
CA ALA A 39 16.21 9.32 -7.62
C ALA A 39 16.75 9.34 -9.06
N GLY A 40 17.65 8.41 -9.41
CA GLY A 40 18.09 8.17 -10.78
C GLY A 40 17.07 7.39 -11.62
N HIS A 41 16.06 6.77 -11.00
CA HIS A 41 15.02 6.00 -11.70
C HIS A 41 13.78 6.82 -12.03
N LYS A 42 13.06 6.38 -13.07
CA LYS A 42 11.67 6.77 -13.34
C LYS A 42 10.77 6.19 -12.24
N PHE A 43 9.74 6.91 -11.81
CA PHE A 43 8.79 6.41 -10.80
C PHE A 43 7.47 5.90 -11.40
N LEU A 44 7.25 6.15 -12.68
CA LEU A 44 6.09 5.68 -13.41
C LEU A 44 6.52 5.12 -14.77
N PRO A 45 6.02 3.93 -15.19
CA PRO A 45 6.29 3.35 -16.49
C PRO A 45 5.94 4.28 -17.65
N ASP A 46 6.66 4.16 -18.77
CA ASP A 46 6.51 5.08 -19.91
C ASP A 46 5.11 5.07 -20.54
N GLY A 47 4.44 3.91 -20.53
CA GLY A 47 3.05 3.80 -21.00
C GLY A 47 2.03 4.56 -20.13
N LEU A 48 2.37 4.87 -18.87
CA LEU A 48 1.52 5.62 -17.96
C LEU A 48 1.94 7.10 -17.83
N SER A 49 3.26 7.36 -17.88
CA SER A 49 3.79 8.73 -17.79
C SER A 49 3.61 9.50 -19.08
N LEU A 50 3.67 8.79 -20.23
CA LEU A 50 3.75 9.39 -21.56
C LEU A 50 4.89 10.43 -21.66
N ALA A 51 5.94 10.28 -20.85
CA ALA A 51 7.05 11.22 -20.78
C ALA A 51 7.78 11.38 -22.13
N ASP A 52 7.70 10.37 -22.99
CA ASP A 52 8.30 10.41 -24.32
C ASP A 52 7.57 11.33 -25.30
N ALA A 53 6.29 11.64 -25.05
CA ALA A 53 5.50 12.57 -25.87
C ALA A 53 5.98 14.04 -25.76
N PHE A 54 6.77 14.37 -24.73
CA PHE A 54 7.38 15.68 -24.59
C PHE A 54 8.58 15.80 -25.54
N THR A 55 8.45 16.62 -26.59
CA THR A 55 9.48 16.79 -27.62
C THR A 55 10.55 17.82 -27.25
N THR A 56 10.29 18.70 -26.28
CA THR A 56 11.18 19.79 -25.88
C THR A 56 12.03 19.47 -24.66
N LEU A 57 11.71 18.41 -23.93
CA LEU A 57 12.38 18.04 -22.68
C LEU A 57 13.59 17.16 -22.93
N SER A 58 14.67 17.43 -22.20
CA SER A 58 15.83 16.57 -22.07
C SER A 58 15.49 15.24 -21.41
N ALA A 59 16.40 14.26 -21.48
CA ALA A 59 16.22 12.96 -20.83
C ALA A 59 16.06 13.08 -19.30
N ASP A 60 16.81 13.99 -18.67
CA ASP A 60 16.73 14.23 -17.22
C ASP A 60 15.41 14.89 -16.83
N GLU A 61 14.91 15.84 -17.64
CA GLU A 61 13.60 16.46 -17.43
C GLU A 61 12.46 15.46 -17.64
N LYS A 62 12.55 14.56 -18.63
CA LYS A 62 11.58 13.48 -18.82
C LYS A 62 11.55 12.52 -17.64
N ARG A 63 12.72 12.16 -17.09
CA ARG A 63 12.80 11.38 -15.85
C ARG A 63 12.12 12.14 -14.71
N PHE A 64 12.42 13.43 -14.54
CA PHE A 64 11.83 14.24 -13.48
C PHE A 64 10.30 14.36 -13.61
N VAL A 65 9.76 14.51 -14.82
CA VAL A 65 8.31 14.47 -15.08
C VAL A 65 7.71 13.12 -14.69
N SER A 66 8.34 12.00 -15.06
CA SER A 66 7.90 10.66 -14.62
C SER A 66 7.89 10.55 -13.09
N GLN A 67 8.84 11.17 -12.39
CA GLN A 67 8.88 11.19 -10.93
C GLN A 67 7.73 12.00 -10.31
N ILE A 68 7.45 13.19 -10.85
CA ILE A 68 6.31 14.02 -10.47
C ILE A 68 5.00 13.25 -10.67
N GLN A 69 4.82 12.65 -11.84
CA GLN A 69 3.62 11.87 -12.17
C GLN A 69 3.49 10.63 -11.29
N GLY A 70 4.58 9.90 -11.03
CA GLY A 70 4.58 8.75 -10.13
C GLY A 70 4.15 9.12 -8.71
N ARG A 71 4.66 10.24 -8.18
CA ARG A 71 4.21 10.78 -6.89
C ARG A 71 2.72 11.14 -6.93
N THR A 72 2.25 11.79 -7.98
CA THR A 72 0.83 12.16 -8.13
C THR A 72 -0.05 10.92 -8.20
N TYR A 73 0.34 9.91 -8.97
CA TYR A 73 -0.35 8.63 -9.09
C TYR A 73 -0.49 7.95 -7.72
N ALA A 74 0.59 7.85 -6.95
CA ALA A 74 0.56 7.26 -5.61
C ALA A 74 -0.39 8.01 -4.65
N ASN A 75 -0.45 9.34 -4.75
CA ASN A 75 -1.39 10.14 -3.93
C ASN A 75 -2.85 9.87 -4.32
N VAL A 76 -3.15 9.80 -5.62
CA VAL A 76 -4.50 9.47 -6.10
C VAL A 76 -4.88 8.04 -5.70
N PHE A 77 -3.97 7.09 -5.86
CA PHE A 77 -4.17 5.70 -5.43
C PHE A 77 -4.52 5.63 -3.93
N GLY A 78 -3.71 6.27 -3.08
CA GLY A 78 -3.97 6.32 -1.64
C GLY A 78 -5.25 7.07 -1.24
N LEU A 79 -5.71 8.02 -2.06
CA LEU A 79 -7.01 8.65 -1.88
C LEU A 79 -8.15 7.66 -2.20
N VAL A 80 -8.10 7.01 -3.36
CA VAL A 80 -9.14 6.10 -3.84
C VAL A 80 -9.27 4.87 -2.92
N GLU A 81 -8.16 4.25 -2.53
CA GLU A 81 -8.14 3.06 -1.67
C GLU A 81 -8.82 3.29 -0.30
N ARG A 82 -8.73 4.51 0.24
CA ARG A 82 -9.44 4.87 1.50
C ARG A 82 -10.96 4.74 1.37
N PHE A 83 -11.52 4.97 0.19
CA PHE A 83 -12.95 4.83 -0.05
C PHE A 83 -13.35 3.40 -0.42
N ILE A 84 -12.50 2.66 -1.14
CA ILE A 84 -12.78 1.26 -1.53
C ILE A 84 -13.03 0.41 -0.29
N THR A 85 -12.13 0.44 0.69
CA THR A 85 -12.26 -0.38 1.90
C THR A 85 -13.55 -0.07 2.66
N ALA A 86 -13.91 1.21 2.79
CA ALA A 86 -15.13 1.64 3.45
C ALA A 86 -16.39 1.13 2.70
N LYS A 87 -16.43 1.25 1.37
CA LYS A 87 -17.55 0.77 0.56
C LYS A 87 -17.68 -0.75 0.57
N VAL A 88 -16.57 -1.49 0.59
CA VAL A 88 -16.61 -2.96 0.73
C VAL A 88 -17.24 -3.36 2.05
N LEU A 89 -16.86 -2.72 3.16
CA LEU A 89 -17.45 -3.00 4.47
C LEU A 89 -18.96 -2.71 4.49
N GLU A 90 -19.36 -1.54 3.97
CA GLU A 90 -20.77 -1.14 3.84
C GLU A 90 -21.59 -2.18 3.06
N LEU A 91 -21.12 -2.61 1.89
CA LEU A 91 -21.83 -3.60 1.06
C LEU A 91 -21.85 -5.01 1.67
N SER A 92 -20.80 -5.38 2.40
CA SER A 92 -20.68 -6.70 3.03
C SER A 92 -21.55 -6.87 4.27
N GLN A 93 -22.01 -5.77 4.87
CA GLN A 93 -22.80 -5.78 6.10
C GLN A 93 -24.10 -6.60 5.97
N ASP A 94 -24.75 -6.55 4.80
CA ASP A 94 -26.00 -7.27 4.54
C ASP A 94 -25.80 -8.78 4.26
N HIS A 95 -24.55 -9.25 4.21
CA HIS A 95 -24.18 -10.61 3.81
C HIS A 95 -23.38 -11.39 4.89
N CYS A 96 -23.25 -10.85 6.10
CA CYS A 96 -22.54 -11.47 7.24
C CYS A 96 -23.44 -11.73 8.44
#